data_AF-A0A7C1MWJ2-F1
#
_entry.id   AF-A0A7C1MWJ2-F1
#
_cell.length_a   1.000
_cell.length_b   1.000
_cell.length_c   1.000
_cell.angle_alpha   90.00
_cell.angle_beta   90.00
_cell.angle_gamma   90.00
#
_symmetry.space_group_name_H-M   'P 1'
#
loop_
_entity.id
_entity.type
_entity.pdbx_description
1 polymer ?
#
loop_
_entity_poly.entity_id
_entity_poly.type
_entity_poly.pdbx_seq_one_letter_code
_entity_poly.pdbx_strand_id
1 'polypeptide(L)' 'MNNKKSSKKIAGLASKTLQNDQSSKAAKKLAGSVLSQSRTTNQTGSKMEDFASTVLKSNKYSSNTKTLAGSVLSQSNKKR' A
#
# COMPACT_ATOMS: atom_id res chain seq x y z
N MET A 1 16.35 -7.39 8.35
CA MET A 1 15.36 -7.51 7.25
C MET A 1 13.96 -7.27 7.80
N ASN A 2 13.14 -6.49 7.09
CA ASN A 2 11.75 -6.29 7.46
C ASN A 2 10.95 -7.54 7.02
N ASN A 3 10.89 -8.56 7.87
CA ASN A 3 10.21 -9.83 7.56
C ASN A 3 8.68 -9.73 7.55
N LYS A 4 8.12 -8.52 7.71
CA LYS A 4 6.70 -8.24 7.53
C LYS A 4 6.38 -8.11 6.04
N LYS A 5 6.44 -9.23 5.31
CA LYS A 5 5.79 -9.31 3.99
C LYS A 5 4.31 -9.00 4.20
N SER A 6 3.78 -8.03 3.46
CA SER A 6 2.33 -7.81 3.33
C SER A 6 1.68 -9.19 3.23
N SER A 7 0.79 -9.50 4.19
CA SER A 7 0.20 -10.84 4.26
C SER A 7 -0.37 -11.20 2.89
N LYS A 8 -0.27 -12.47 2.45
CA LYS A 8 -0.73 -12.91 1.11
C LYS A 8 -2.12 -12.35 0.74
N LYS A 9 -2.99 -12.16 1.74
CA LYS A 9 -4.29 -11.46 1.62
C LYS A 9 -4.19 -10.02 1.10
N ILE A 10 -3.32 -9.19 1.68
CA ILE A 10 -3.13 -7.78 1.26
C ILE A 10 -2.50 -7.71 -0.14
N ALA A 11 -1.53 -8.58 -0.44
CA ALA A 11 -0.97 -8.66 -1.79
C ALA A 11 -2.04 -9.08 -2.83
N GLY A 12 -2.92 -10.03 -2.48
CA GLY A 12 -4.07 -10.40 -3.30
C GLY A 12 -5.07 -9.25 -3.48
N LEU A 13 -5.35 -8.49 -2.43
CA LEU A 13 -6.19 -7.29 -2.50
C LEU A 13 -5.57 -6.21 -3.40
N ALA A 14 -4.26 -6.00 -3.30
CA ALA A 14 -3.52 -5.09 -4.16
C ALA A 14 -3.62 -5.53 -5.63
N SER A 15 -3.37 -6.81 -5.93
CA SER A 15 -3.51 -7.34 -7.29
C SER A 15 -4.92 -7.15 -7.85
N LYS A 16 -5.96 -7.44 -7.05
CA LYS A 16 -7.35 -7.20 -7.44
C LYS A 16 -7.65 -5.72 -7.69
N THR A 17 -7.08 -4.82 -6.89
CA THR A 17 -7.24 -3.37 -7.04
C THR A 17 -6.56 -2.85 -8.31
N LEU A 18 -5.41 -3.42 -8.70
CA LEU A 18 -4.75 -3.11 -9.96
C LEU A 18 -5.55 -3.58 -11.18
N GLN A 19 -6.12 -4.78 -11.10
CA GLN A 19 -6.93 -5.38 -12.17
C GLN A 19 -8.33 -4.77 -12.28
N ASN A 20 -8.81 -4.07 -11.24
CA ASN A 20 -10.14 -3.47 -11.25
C ASN A 20 -10.09 -2.07 -11.86
N ASP A 21 -10.77 -1.88 -12.99
CA ASP A 21 -10.85 -0.60 -13.71
C ASP A 21 -11.64 0.49 -13.00
N GLN A 22 -12.54 0.11 -12.10
CA GLN A 22 -13.25 1.05 -11.22
C GLN A 22 -12.38 1.58 -10.08
N SER A 23 -11.17 1.03 -9.90
CA SER A 23 -10.28 1.48 -8.83
C SER A 23 -9.65 2.82 -9.16
N SER A 24 -9.69 3.74 -8.19
CA SER A 24 -9.05 5.04 -8.32
C SER A 24 -7.55 4.93 -8.62
N LYS A 25 -7.01 5.91 -9.33
CA LYS A 25 -5.56 6.02 -9.60
C LYS A 25 -4.73 5.96 -8.31
N ALA A 26 -5.25 6.51 -7.21
CA ALA A 26 -4.63 6.44 -5.89
C ALA A 26 -4.56 5.01 -5.34
N ALA A 27 -5.66 4.26 -5.42
CA ALA A 27 -5.71 2.87 -4.99
C ALA A 27 -4.77 1.97 -5.81
N LYS A 28 -4.74 2.17 -7.13
CA LYS A 28 -3.80 1.46 -8.03
C LYS A 28 -2.35 1.78 -7.69
N LYS A 29 -2.01 3.05 -7.43
CA LYS A 29 -0.66 3.45 -6.98
C LYS A 29 -0.26 2.76 -5.67
N LEU A 30 -1.14 2.76 -4.66
CA LEU A 30 -0.87 2.11 -3.38
C LEU A 30 -0.71 0.60 -3.53
N ALA A 31 -1.61 -0.04 -4.28
CA ALA A 31 -1.53 -1.46 -4.59
C ALA A 31 -0.20 -1.85 -5.27
N GLY A 32 0.24 -1.05 -6.26
CA GLY A 32 1.53 -1.25 -6.92
C GLY A 32 2.70 -1.17 -5.94
N SER A 33 2.67 -0.21 -5.01
CA SER A 33 3.72 -0.08 -3.98
C SER A 33 3.73 -1.26 -3.01
N VAL A 34 2.57 -1.71 -2.55
CA VAL A 34 2.42 -2.92 -1.71
C VAL A 34 3.00 -4.15 -2.41
N LEU A 35 2.68 -4.34 -3.70
CA LEU A 35 3.16 -5.48 -4.49
C LEU A 35 4.67 -5.43 -4.72
N SER A 36 5.20 -4.25 -5.04
CA SER A 36 6.63 -4.01 -5.21
C SER A 36 7.39 -4.33 -3.91
N GLN A 37 6.87 -3.88 -2.77
CA GLN A 37 7.45 -4.13 -1.45
C GLN A 37 7.24 -5.56 -0.95
N SER A 38 6.22 -6.26 -1.44
CA SER A 38 6.02 -7.68 -1.12
C SER A 38 7.06 -8.58 -1.77
N ARG A 39 7.66 -8.16 -2.89
CA ARG A 39 8.59 -8.97 -3.67
C ARG A 39 10.05 -8.51 -3.56
N THR A 40 10.30 -7.34 -3.00
CA THR A 40 11.64 -6.75 -2.90
C THR A 40 12.00 -6.42 -1.45
N THR A 41 13.29 -6.24 -1.18
CA THR A 41 13.80 -5.64 0.07
C THR A 41 13.77 -4.11 0.04
N ASN A 42 13.27 -3.53 -1.06
CA ASN A 42 13.26 -2.09 -1.28
C ASN A 42 12.28 -1.41 -0.34
N GLN A 43 12.71 -0.30 0.25
CA GLN A 43 11.87 0.50 1.13
C GLN A 43 10.92 1.39 0.33
N THR A 44 9.74 1.61 0.88
CA THR A 44 8.85 2.69 0.48
C THR A 44 9.63 4.00 0.56
N GLY A 45 9.69 4.76 -0.53
CA GLY A 45 10.23 6.12 -0.45
C GLY A 45 9.29 7.03 0.35
N SER A 46 9.85 8.03 1.04
CA SER A 46 9.10 9.00 1.86
C SER A 46 7.87 9.59 1.16
N LYS A 47 7.98 9.91 -0.13
CA LYS A 47 6.85 10.41 -0.95
C LYS A 47 5.65 9.46 -0.95
N MET A 48 5.89 8.15 -0.97
CA MET A 48 4.82 7.15 -0.99
C MET A 48 4.28 6.86 0.41
N GLU A 49 5.08 7.05 1.44
CA GLU A 49 4.62 7.07 2.84
C GLU A 49 3.67 8.25 3.07
N ASP A 50 4.06 9.46 2.67
CA ASP A 50 3.23 10.66 2.80
C ASP A 50 1.92 10.53 2.04
N PHE A 51 1.99 9.95 0.83
CA PHE A 51 0.80 9.66 0.03
C PHE A 51 -0.12 8.66 0.74
N ALA A 52 0.43 7.56 1.26
CA ALA A 52 -0.33 6.57 2.02
C ALA A 52 -0.94 7.18 3.29
N SER A 53 -0.20 8.01 4.02
CA SER A 53 -0.68 8.73 5.21
C SER A 53 -1.85 9.66 4.88
N THR A 54 -1.74 10.41 3.78
CA THR A 54 -2.81 11.28 3.28
C THR A 54 -4.06 10.48 2.92
N VAL A 55 -3.88 9.33 2.27
CA VAL A 55 -4.99 8.44 1.91
C VAL A 55 -5.67 7.85 3.14
N LEU A 56 -4.89 7.45 4.14
CA LEU A 56 -5.40 6.89 5.39
C LEU A 56 -6.26 7.92 6.16
N LYS A 57 -5.79 9.17 6.21
CA LYS A 57 -6.44 10.29 6.89
C LYS A 57 -7.66 10.83 6.17
N SER A 58 -7.79 10.59 4.86
CA SER A 58 -8.87 11.17 4.07
C SER A 58 -10.10 10.27 4.02
N ASN A 59 -11.28 10.84 4.24
CA ASN A 59 -12.56 10.11 4.22
C ASN A 59 -13.08 9.81 2.81
N LYS A 60 -12.47 10.42 1.78
CA LYS A 60 -12.84 10.20 0.37
C LYS A 60 -12.45 8.83 -0.17
N TYR A 61 -11.60 8.09 0.54
CA TYR A 61 -11.10 6.79 0.10
C TYR A 61 -11.84 5.64 0.78
N SER A 62 -12.12 4.61 -0.01
CA SER A 62 -12.74 3.38 0.47
C SER A 62 -11.89 2.65 1.51
N SER A 63 -12.52 1.84 2.36
CA SER A 63 -11.85 1.03 3.36
C SER A 63 -10.75 0.15 2.76
N ASN A 64 -10.96 -0.42 1.57
CA ASN A 64 -9.94 -1.22 0.87
C ASN A 64 -8.69 -0.38 0.54
N THR A 65 -8.88 0.86 0.10
CA THR A 65 -7.77 1.76 -0.22
C THR A 65 -7.00 2.17 1.03
N LYS A 66 -7.71 2.45 2.14
CA LYS A 66 -7.10 2.73 3.44
C LYS A 66 -6.32 1.52 3.98
N THR A 67 -6.84 0.32 3.81
CA THR A 67 -6.15 -0.93 4.16
C THR A 67 -4.83 -1.09 3.38
N LEU A 68 -4.84 -0.81 2.07
CA LEU A 68 -3.62 -0.81 1.26
C LEU A 68 -2.61 0.23 1.75
N ALA A 69 -3.07 1.46 2.01
CA ALA A 69 -2.22 2.53 2.56
C ALA A 69 -1.62 2.16 3.92
N GLY A 70 -2.41 1.59 4.83
CA GLY A 70 -1.92 1.11 6.12
C GLY A 70 -0.88 0.00 5.99
N SER A 71 -0.99 -0.84 4.96
CA SER A 71 0.03 -1.85 4.66
C SER A 71 1.31 -1.22 4.15
N VAL A 72 1.23 -0.24 3.22
CA VAL A 72 2.40 0.52 2.75
C VAL A 72 3.12 1.15 3.95
N LEU A 73 2.39 1.81 4.84
CA LEU A 73 2.93 2.46 6.05
C LEU A 73 3.53 1.45 7.04
N SER A 74 2.92 0.28 7.18
CA SER A 74 3.44 -0.77 8.07
C SER A 74 4.71 -1.42 7.52
N GLN A 75 4.88 -1.42 6.21
CA GLN A 75 6.05 -1.95 5.51
C GLN A 75 7.15 -0.90 5.32
N SER A 76 6.79 0.38 5.34
CA SER A 76 7.69 1.50 5.32
C SER A 76 8.34 1.67 6.70
N ASN A 77 9.53 1.07 6.81
CA ASN A 77 10.45 1.02 7.95
C ASN A 77 10.00 1.68 9.28
N LYS A 78 9.67 0.85 10.28
CA LYS A 78 9.27 1.26 11.65
C LYS A 78 10.40 1.86 12.52
N LYS A 79 11.61 2.10 11.99
CA LYS A 79 12.77 2.57 12.75
C LYS A 79 13.11 4.05 12.46
N ARG A 80 12.11 4.93 12.53
CA ARG A 80 12.37 6.35 12.81
C ARG A 80 11.99 6.64 14.24
#